data_AF-A0A174ESQ2-F1
#
_entry.id   AF-A0A174ESQ2-F1
#
_cell.length_a   1.000
_cell.length_b   1.000
_cell.length_c   1.000
_cell.angle_alpha   90.00
_cell.angle_beta   90.00
_cell.angle_gamma   90.00
#
_symmetry.space_group_name_H-M   'P 1'
#
loop_
_entity.id
_entity.type
_entity.pdbx_description
1 polymer ?
#
loop_
_entity_poly.entity_id
_entity_poly.type
_entity_poly.pdbx_seq_one_letter_code
_entity_poly.pdbx_strand_id
1 'polypeptide(L)'
;MEKYSQNELDATVRFISSTISKCEKMQLKFVEGTSQHSLLKNRIKALYISKVLIENDTDISMYTKEDLEKALPPVVSIINKTEKAQIKYEEGTAQFRRFAPIIRAMYISKAFIENELEKRG
;
A
#
# COMPACT_ATOMS: atom_id res chain seq x y z
N MET A 1 -4.98 10.67 -16.01
CA MET A 1 -5.26 9.70 -14.93
C MET A 1 -6.76 9.53 -14.82
N GLU A 2 -7.37 8.75 -15.71
CA GLU A 2 -8.83 8.48 -15.74
C GLU A 2 -9.14 7.01 -15.40
N LYS A 3 -8.20 6.30 -14.75
CA LYS A 3 -8.30 4.83 -14.56
C LYS A 3 -9.15 4.43 -13.34
N TYR A 4 -9.31 5.30 -12.35
CA TYR A 4 -9.98 4.99 -11.09
C TYR A 4 -11.00 6.07 -10.78
N SER A 5 -12.19 5.67 -10.30
CA SER A 5 -13.21 6.61 -9.84
C SER A 5 -12.82 7.26 -8.50
N GLN A 6 -13.34 8.46 -8.22
CA GLN A 6 -13.10 9.14 -6.95
C GLN A 6 -13.47 8.26 -5.75
N ASN A 7 -14.59 7.54 -5.84
CA ASN A 7 -15.03 6.59 -4.80
C ASN A 7 -14.00 5.48 -4.53
N GLU A 8 -13.31 4.97 -5.56
CA GLU A 8 -12.24 3.99 -5.39
C GLU A 8 -11.01 4.58 -4.71
N LEU A 9 -10.65 5.82 -5.08
CA LEU A 9 -9.53 6.52 -4.48
C LEU A 9 -9.81 6.80 -2.99
N ASP A 10 -11.00 7.32 -2.66
CA ASP A 10 -11.41 7.59 -1.27
C ASP A 10 -11.46 6.30 -0.44
N ALA A 11 -12.00 5.22 -1.00
CA ALA A 11 -12.02 3.92 -0.34
C ALA A 11 -10.60 3.39 -0.10
N THR A 12 -9.69 3.60 -1.05
CA THR A 12 -8.28 3.22 -0.95
C THR A 12 -7.57 4.02 0.13
N VAL A 13 -7.74 5.34 0.16
CA VAL A 13 -7.17 6.24 1.18
C VAL A 13 -7.65 5.84 2.57
N ARG A 14 -8.95 5.59 2.75
CA ARG A 14 -9.50 5.11 4.03
C ARG A 14 -8.91 3.77 4.45
N PHE A 15 -8.79 2.83 3.51
CA PHE A 15 -8.18 1.52 3.76
C PHE A 15 -6.72 1.65 4.19
N ILE A 16 -5.92 2.41 3.43
CA ILE A 16 -4.50 2.66 3.71
C ILE A 16 -4.32 3.30 5.08
N SER A 17 -5.09 4.35 5.38
CA SER A 17 -5.03 5.05 6.68
C SER A 17 -5.28 4.09 7.84
N SER A 18 -6.31 3.23 7.73
CA SER A 18 -6.57 2.22 8.76
C SER A 18 -5.47 1.17 8.89
N THR A 19 -4.80 0.85 7.78
CA THR A 19 -3.72 -0.15 7.73
C THR A 19 -2.45 0.42 8.35
N ILE A 20 -2.11 1.68 8.04
CA ILE A 20 -1.01 2.42 8.65
C ILE A 20 -1.15 2.40 10.18
N SER A 21 -2.31 2.82 10.72
CA SER A 21 -2.50 2.86 12.18
C SER A 21 -2.37 1.48 12.84
N LYS A 22 -2.77 0.40 12.15
CA LYS A 22 -2.59 -0.98 12.64
C LYS A 22 -1.14 -1.41 12.60
N CYS A 23 -0.42 -1.08 11.52
CA CYS A 23 0.99 -1.40 11.36
C CYS A 23 1.86 -0.64 12.37
N GLU A 24 1.58 0.64 12.62
CA GLU A 24 2.28 1.46 13.63
C GLU A 24 2.11 0.86 15.03
N LYS A 25 0.86 0.56 15.43
CA LYS A 25 0.57 -0.10 16.71
C LYS A 25 1.26 -1.47 16.84
N MET A 26 1.40 -2.19 15.73
CA MET A 26 2.09 -3.48 15.70
C MET A 26 3.61 -3.31 15.76
N GLN A 27 4.16 -2.27 15.13
CA GLN A 27 5.59 -1.97 15.13
C GLN A 27 6.10 -1.73 16.55
N LEU A 28 5.32 -1.04 17.39
CA LEU A 28 5.63 -0.81 18.81
C LEU A 28 5.83 -2.08 19.64
N LYS A 29 5.35 -3.24 19.15
CA LYS A 29 5.51 -4.54 19.83
C LYS A 29 6.83 -5.22 19.50
N PHE A 30 7.58 -4.71 18.52
CA PHE A 30 8.86 -5.27 18.09
C PHE A 30 10.01 -4.37 18.52
N VAL A 31 11.08 -4.99 19.01
CA VAL A 31 12.30 -4.28 19.40
C VAL A 31 12.93 -3.63 18.16
N GLU A 32 13.40 -2.39 18.30
CA GLU A 32 14.12 -1.71 17.23
C GLU A 32 15.36 -2.49 16.81
N GLY A 33 15.68 -2.48 15.51
CA GLY A 33 16.75 -3.29 14.93
C GLY A 33 16.36 -4.73 14.56
N THR A 34 15.19 -5.22 15.00
CA THR A 34 14.69 -6.53 14.54
C THR A 34 14.20 -6.48 13.08
N SER A 35 14.22 -7.63 12.41
CA SER A 35 13.72 -7.73 11.03
C SER A 35 12.22 -7.42 10.93
N GLN A 36 11.44 -7.78 11.94
CA GLN A 36 10.00 -7.47 12.01
C GLN A 36 9.75 -5.96 12.15
N HIS A 37 10.51 -5.29 13.02
CA HIS A 37 10.42 -3.83 13.18
C HIS A 37 10.78 -3.12 11.87
N SER A 38 11.91 -3.48 11.25
CA SER A 38 12.36 -2.90 9.97
C SER A 38 11.38 -3.18 8.82
N LEU A 39 10.80 -4.39 8.76
CA LEU A 39 9.79 -4.75 7.77
C LEU A 39 8.54 -3.87 7.90
N LEU A 40 8.05 -3.64 9.12
CA LEU A 40 6.90 -2.78 9.36
C LEU A 40 7.22 -1.32 9.04
N LYS A 41 8.40 -0.82 9.43
CA LYS A 41 8.87 0.53 9.07
C LYS A 41 8.80 0.76 7.55
N ASN A 42 9.32 -0.17 6.76
CA ASN A 42 9.33 -0.06 5.30
C ASN A 42 7.91 -0.11 4.70
N ARG A 43 7.04 -0.98 5.24
CA ARG A 43 5.63 -1.05 4.81
C ARG A 43 4.86 0.21 5.15
N ILE A 44 5.02 0.73 6.36
CA ILE A 44 4.38 1.98 6.81
C ILE A 44 4.80 3.12 5.89
N LYS A 45 6.10 3.29 5.61
CA LYS A 45 6.59 4.32 4.70
C LYS A 45 6.00 4.18 3.29
N ALA A 46 5.95 2.97 2.74
CA ALA A 46 5.35 2.72 1.42
C ALA A 46 3.85 3.06 1.38
N LEU A 47 3.11 2.75 2.44
CA LEU A 47 1.69 3.08 2.57
C LEU A 47 1.46 4.60 2.69
N TYR A 48 2.30 5.32 3.43
CA TYR A 48 2.24 6.79 3.50
C TYR A 48 2.49 7.43 2.13
N ILE A 49 3.53 7.00 1.41
CA ILE A 49 3.83 7.47 0.05
C ILE A 49 2.63 7.24 -0.87
N SER A 50 2.04 6.04 -0.81
CA SER A 50 0.86 5.68 -1.62
C SER A 50 -0.32 6.59 -1.31
N LYS A 51 -0.57 6.89 -0.02
CA LYS A 51 -1.64 7.78 0.42
C LYS A 51 -1.47 9.19 -0.15
N VAL A 52 -0.30 9.79 0.04
CA VAL A 52 0.05 11.15 -0.44
C VAL A 52 -0.11 11.26 -1.96
N LEU A 53 0.33 10.24 -2.70
CA LEU A 53 0.16 10.19 -4.16
C LEU A 53 -1.29 10.14 -4.60
N ILE A 54 -2.12 9.33 -3.92
CA ILE A 54 -3.53 9.17 -4.25
C ILE A 54 -4.33 10.42 -3.90
N GLU A 55 -4.01 11.08 -2.79
CA GLU A 55 -4.62 12.35 -2.38
C GLU A 55 -4.14 13.54 -3.24
N ASN A 56 -3.15 13.32 -4.12
CA ASN A 56 -2.49 14.36 -4.92
C ASN A 56 -2.02 15.54 -4.05
N ASP A 57 -1.44 15.20 -2.89
CA ASP A 57 -0.98 16.16 -1.89
C ASP A 57 0.40 16.73 -2.29
N THR A 58 0.61 18.02 -2.01
CA THR A 58 1.88 18.76 -2.20
C THR A 58 3.06 18.14 -1.45
N ASP A 59 2.79 17.36 -0.40
CA ASP A 59 3.79 16.65 0.40
C ASP A 59 4.56 15.58 -0.40
N ILE A 60 4.14 15.24 -1.63
CA ILE A 60 4.87 14.31 -2.49
C ILE A 60 6.28 14.78 -2.86
N SER A 61 6.52 16.08 -2.79
CA SER A 61 7.84 16.69 -2.99
C SER A 61 8.85 16.30 -1.90
N MET A 62 8.39 15.87 -0.73
CA MET A 62 9.24 15.42 0.39
C MET A 62 9.85 14.04 0.16
N TYR A 63 9.29 13.24 -0.75
CA TYR A 63 9.81 11.92 -1.07
C TYR A 63 10.71 12.00 -2.29
N THR A 64 11.90 11.40 -2.21
CA THR A 64 12.83 11.30 -3.33
C THR A 64 12.42 10.21 -4.31
N LYS A 65 13.01 10.18 -5.51
CA LYS A 65 12.84 9.05 -6.44
C LYS A 65 13.24 7.72 -5.80
N GLU A 66 14.34 7.71 -5.03
CA GLU A 66 14.79 6.52 -4.30
C GLU A 66 13.76 6.05 -3.26
N ASP A 67 13.05 6.98 -2.61
CA ASP A 67 11.96 6.62 -1.69
C ASP A 67 10.81 5.91 -2.40
N LEU A 68 10.44 6.38 -3.60
CA LEU A 68 9.41 5.74 -4.43
C LEU A 68 9.85 4.35 -4.90
N GLU A 69 11.10 4.20 -5.33
CA GLU A 69 11.68 2.90 -5.71
C GLU A 69 11.68 1.92 -4.52
N LYS A 70 11.99 2.39 -3.31
CA LYS A 70 11.93 1.60 -2.08
C LYS A 70 10.50 1.31 -1.60
N ALA A 71 9.52 2.13 -1.97
CA ALA A 71 8.13 1.92 -1.62
C ALA A 71 7.45 0.81 -2.44
N LEU A 72 7.92 0.59 -3.66
CA LEU A 72 7.30 -0.35 -4.60
C LEU A 72 7.38 -1.84 -4.11
N PRO A 73 8.54 -2.37 -3.66
CA PRO A 73 8.62 -3.76 -3.22
C PRO A 73 7.71 -4.13 -2.04
N PRO A 74 7.56 -3.30 -0.98
CA PRO A 74 6.57 -3.54 0.06
C PRO A 74 5.13 -3.68 -0.45
N VAL A 75 4.70 -2.80 -1.36
CA VAL A 75 3.34 -2.83 -1.94
C VAL A 75 3.14 -4.10 -2.77
N VAL A 76 4.08 -4.42 -3.66
CA VAL A 76 4.05 -5.66 -4.46
C VAL A 76 4.05 -6.91 -3.57
N SER A 77 4.80 -6.90 -2.48
CA SER A 77 4.83 -8.00 -1.51
C SER A 77 3.45 -8.23 -0.87
N ILE A 78 2.73 -7.15 -0.53
CA ILE A 78 1.38 -7.24 0.03
C ILE A 78 0.42 -7.83 -0.99
N ILE A 79 0.44 -7.37 -2.25
CA ILE A 79 -0.37 -7.93 -3.35
C ILE A 79 -0.14 -9.45 -3.44
N ASN A 80 1.11 -9.85 -3.69
CA ASN A 80 1.46 -11.26 -3.91
C ASN A 80 1.06 -12.17 -2.73
N LYS A 81 1.23 -11.69 -1.49
CA LYS A 81 0.85 -12.46 -0.31
C LYS A 81 -0.66 -12.54 -0.12
N THR A 82 -1.38 -11.48 -0.46
CA THR A 82 -2.83 -11.39 -0.31
C THR A 82 -3.52 -12.22 -1.37
N GLU A 83 -3.06 -12.18 -2.63
CA GLU A 83 -3.56 -13.04 -3.71
C GLU A 83 -3.32 -14.51 -3.41
N LYS A 84 -2.10 -14.87 -2.98
CA LYS A 84 -1.78 -16.25 -2.54
C LYS A 84 -2.68 -16.72 -1.38
N ALA A 85 -3.16 -15.82 -0.54
CA ALA A 85 -4.11 -16.15 0.52
C ALA A 85 -5.54 -16.26 -0.03
N GLN A 86 -5.92 -15.41 -0.98
CA GLN A 86 -7.24 -15.40 -1.61
C GLN A 86 -7.52 -16.69 -2.39
N ILE A 87 -6.57 -17.15 -3.21
CA ILE A 87 -6.72 -18.36 -4.06
C ILE A 87 -6.92 -19.66 -3.27
N LYS A 88 -6.71 -19.65 -1.94
CA LYS A 88 -6.98 -20.79 -1.06
C LYS A 88 -8.48 -20.99 -0.79
N TYR A 89 -9.30 -20.03 -1.19
CA TYR A 89 -10.74 -20.05 -0.99
C TYR A 89 -11.43 -20.05 -2.34
N GLU A 90 -12.55 -20.76 -2.42
CA GLU A 90 -13.38 -20.80 -3.62
C GLU A 90 -13.91 -19.40 -3.95
N GLU A 91 -13.92 -19.07 -5.24
CA GLU A 91 -14.45 -17.81 -5.74
C GLU A 91 -15.93 -17.66 -5.35
N GLY A 92 -16.34 -16.47 -4.93
CA GLY A 92 -17.70 -16.24 -4.44
C GLY A 92 -17.93 -16.66 -2.96
N THR A 93 -16.93 -17.18 -2.26
CA THR A 93 -17.01 -17.31 -0.79
C THR A 93 -16.80 -15.95 -0.09
N ALA A 94 -17.30 -15.81 1.14
CA ALA A 94 -17.03 -14.63 1.95
C ALA A 94 -15.52 -14.46 2.23
N GLN A 95 -14.81 -15.57 2.40
CA GLN A 95 -13.37 -15.62 2.64
C GLN A 95 -12.58 -15.18 1.41
N PHE A 96 -13.03 -15.51 0.20
CA PHE A 96 -12.43 -14.99 -1.03
C PHE A 96 -12.69 -13.48 -1.18
N ARG A 97 -13.95 -13.05 -1.00
CA ARG A 97 -14.36 -11.66 -1.21
C ARG A 97 -13.67 -10.66 -0.27
N ARG A 98 -13.33 -11.06 0.97
CA ARG A 98 -12.69 -10.16 1.94
C ARG A 98 -11.29 -9.68 1.51
N PHE A 99 -10.61 -10.41 0.61
CA PHE A 99 -9.29 -10.03 0.12
C PHE A 99 -9.35 -9.01 -1.03
N ALA A 100 -10.46 -8.98 -1.78
CA ALA A 100 -10.58 -8.13 -2.96
C ALA A 100 -10.37 -6.63 -2.66
N PRO A 101 -10.90 -6.04 -1.56
CA PRO A 101 -10.63 -4.64 -1.23
C PRO A 101 -9.15 -4.35 -0.96
N ILE A 102 -8.45 -5.30 -0.32
CA ILE A 102 -7.02 -5.18 0.00
C ILE A 102 -6.21 -5.18 -1.29
N ILE A 103 -6.47 -6.17 -2.16
CA ILE A 103 -5.78 -6.34 -3.43
C ILE A 103 -6.00 -5.09 -4.31
N ARG A 104 -7.25 -4.61 -4.41
CA ARG A 104 -7.58 -3.42 -5.19
C ARG A 104 -6.87 -2.17 -4.68
N ALA A 105 -6.90 -1.91 -3.37
CA ALA A 105 -6.22 -0.77 -2.76
C ALA A 105 -4.71 -0.79 -3.02
N MET A 106 -4.07 -1.96 -2.96
CA MET A 106 -2.63 -2.10 -3.21
C MET A 106 -2.29 -1.98 -4.70
N TYR A 107 -3.15 -2.44 -5.61
CA TYR A 107 -2.95 -2.20 -7.04
C TYR A 107 -3.07 -0.73 -7.42
N ILE A 108 -4.01 0.01 -6.83
CA ILE A 108 -4.11 1.47 -6.98
C ILE A 108 -2.83 2.11 -6.47
N SER A 109 -2.41 1.76 -5.24
CA SER A 109 -1.16 2.25 -4.64
C SER A 109 0.06 2.03 -5.55
N LYS A 110 0.20 0.81 -6.10
CA LYS A 110 1.26 0.44 -7.05
C LYS A 110 1.23 1.33 -8.29
N ALA A 111 0.07 1.49 -8.91
CA ALA A 111 -0.08 2.27 -10.13
C ALA A 111 0.30 3.74 -9.94
N PHE A 112 -0.06 4.34 -8.79
CA PHE A 112 0.31 5.72 -8.48
C PHE A 112 1.81 5.89 -8.23
N ILE A 113 2.46 4.94 -7.54
CA ILE A 113 3.92 4.95 -7.36
C ILE A 113 4.64 4.82 -8.70
N GLU A 114 4.22 3.88 -9.54
CA GLU A 114 4.83 3.67 -10.87
C GLU A 114 4.67 4.89 -11.77
N ASN A 115 3.49 5.49 -11.79
CA ASN A 115 3.24 6.70 -12.58
C ASN A 115 4.12 7.88 -12.12
N GLU A 116 4.29 8.06 -10.80
CA GLU A 116 5.17 9.11 -10.29
C GLU A 116 6.65 8.83 -10.61
N LEU A 117 7.08 7.56 -10.54
CA LEU A 117 8.42 7.17 -10.97
C LEU A 117 8.66 7.46 -12.45
N GLU A 118 7.69 7.18 -13.31
CA GLU A 118 7.75 7.49 -14.74
C GLU A 118 7.87 9.00 -15.00
N LYS A 119 7.12 9.83 -14.27
CA LYS A 119 7.22 11.31 -14.39
C LYS A 119 8.58 11.87 -13.96
N ARG A 120 9.27 11.17 -13.04
CA ARG A 120 10.60 11.53 -12.52
C ARG A 120 11.74 10.76 -13.22
N GLY A 121 11.40 9.97 -14.24
CA GLY A 121 12.32 9.25 -15.13
C GLY A 121 12.83 10.17 -16.20
#